data_AF-I3XQD5-F1
#
_entry.id   AF-I3XQD5-F1
#
_cell.length_a   1.000
_cell.length_b   1.000
_cell.length_c   1.000
_cell.angle_alpha   90.00
_cell.angle_beta   90.00
_cell.angle_gamma   90.00
#
_symmetry.space_group_name_H-M   'P 1'
#
loop_
_entity.id
_entity.type
_entity.pdbx_description
1 polymer ?
#
loop_
_entity_poly.entity_id
_entity_poly.type
_entity_poly.pdbx_seq_one_letter_code
_entity_poly.pdbx_strand_id
1 'polypeptide(L)'
;METVALRCTNCGAPLPKPKPGEEWVRCEYCGFLNKVIDATAYVEKLRRDLEKWIREILPSTTISSTVADLTARHQIFQEIIKPKVMIARSNLRAKYLLYLSTPLTPISPPSSSSDDPKPIFEETLKIQTVRDFAVSEDDLKLVQETIIYGNTAGYLLNAVKALSRFDVKSALKNIEEALADIPDEPGFNLVKQRLKATRSVLTALSLLYDRDTQAALDIAKTGIDQYNMLLDSVGSPASPEVSRGVLEAEKMITEIVYKISEASHEFFRAGRDPLEVLRFVEAYTKVFQLIRETYKRPLSDLVEVVENLRGIVLAKNGSSQVYVVPGSGNFYLPFYVVESRFSFVKGMLLKKGEESRLTMLVSAIAPYAANPVIDVFGVYSGKPVKLEKVEEAPLYPVLKNIVSSIKASGLPTDARVTPPLISSVLAEKIFDSYMNIVSNKYGGKIIFVSSQATGVIYIPFNPVNQRILAYERGLSISLITDLENLVKLSV
;
A
#
# COMPACT_ATOMS: atom_id res chain seq x y z
N MET A 1 -21.23 -15.28 35.34
CA MET A 1 -20.72 -14.48 34.21
C MET A 1 -19.50 -13.75 34.71
N GLU A 2 -18.32 -14.04 34.14
CA GLU A 2 -17.15 -13.15 34.28
C GLU A 2 -17.56 -11.70 33.98
N THR A 3 -16.93 -10.75 34.66
CA THR A 3 -17.11 -9.32 34.41
C THR A 3 -16.75 -9.03 32.96
N VAL A 4 -17.75 -8.74 32.12
CA VAL A 4 -17.55 -8.25 30.76
C VAL A 4 -16.67 -6.99 30.88
N ALA A 5 -15.46 -7.05 30.30
CA ALA A 5 -14.54 -5.93 30.33
C ALA A 5 -15.17 -4.68 29.72
N LEU A 6 -14.70 -3.50 30.13
CA LEU A 6 -15.08 -2.24 29.49
C LEU A 6 -14.86 -2.35 27.97
N ARG A 7 -15.78 -1.86 27.14
CA ARG A 7 -15.70 -1.98 25.66
C ARG A 7 -15.90 -0.64 24.96
N CYS A 8 -15.25 -0.50 23.82
CA CYS A 8 -15.28 0.70 23.00
C CYS A 8 -16.67 0.89 22.41
N THR A 9 -17.27 2.07 22.59
CA THR A 9 -18.61 2.37 22.08
C THR A 9 -18.64 2.48 20.56
N ASN A 10 -17.49 2.77 19.93
CA ASN A 10 -17.31 2.91 18.50
C ASN A 10 -17.06 1.58 17.78
N CYS A 11 -16.08 0.77 18.22
CA CYS A 11 -15.71 -0.46 17.50
C CYS A 11 -16.05 -1.77 18.22
N GLY A 12 -16.56 -1.73 19.46
CA GLY A 12 -16.93 -2.93 20.23
C GLY A 12 -15.76 -3.73 20.83
N ALA A 13 -14.51 -3.43 20.48
CA ALA A 13 -13.31 -4.05 21.06
C ALA A 13 -13.18 -3.75 22.57
N PRO A 14 -12.50 -4.60 23.36
CA PRO A 14 -12.21 -4.31 24.76
C PRO A 14 -11.43 -3.01 24.92
N LEU A 15 -11.65 -2.30 26.02
CA LEU A 15 -10.90 -1.10 26.41
C LEU A 15 -9.90 -1.44 27.52
N PRO A 16 -8.74 -0.75 27.55
CA PRO A 16 -7.85 -0.84 28.70
C PRO A 16 -8.59 -0.35 29.95
N LYS A 17 -8.19 -0.88 31.12
CA LYS A 17 -8.76 -0.44 32.40
C LYS A 17 -8.39 1.03 32.63
N PRO A 18 -9.37 1.93 32.85
CA PRO A 18 -9.09 3.34 33.12
C PRO A 18 -8.36 3.47 34.46
N LYS A 19 -7.43 4.43 34.57
CA LYS A 19 -6.79 4.72 35.85
C LYS A 19 -7.79 5.42 36.78
N PRO A 20 -7.63 5.32 38.11
CA PRO A 20 -8.50 6.01 39.06
C PRO A 20 -8.57 7.52 38.75
N GLY A 21 -9.78 8.05 38.60
CA GLY A 21 -10.02 9.47 38.30
C GLY A 21 -9.97 9.87 36.82
N GLU A 22 -9.64 8.95 35.89
CA GLU A 22 -9.71 9.24 34.46
C GLU A 22 -11.16 9.26 33.96
N GLU A 23 -11.58 10.35 33.33
CA GLU A 23 -12.91 10.48 32.72
C GLU A 23 -12.97 9.91 31.30
N TRP A 24 -11.82 9.77 30.64
CA TRP A 24 -11.70 9.38 29.24
C TRP A 24 -10.65 8.29 29.05
N VAL A 25 -10.93 7.35 28.15
CA VAL A 25 -10.02 6.27 27.76
C VAL A 25 -9.94 6.18 26.24
N ARG A 26 -8.72 6.18 25.69
CA ARG A 26 -8.49 6.02 24.25
C ARG A 26 -8.48 4.53 23.90
N CYS A 27 -9.26 4.14 22.90
CA CYS A 27 -9.27 2.79 22.37
C CYS A 27 -7.98 2.52 21.57
N GLU A 28 -7.20 1.52 21.98
CA GLU A 28 -5.95 1.12 21.32
C GLU A 28 -6.17 0.44 19.94
N TYR A 29 -7.41 0.07 19.63
CA TYR A 29 -7.75 -0.68 18.41
C TYR A 29 -8.28 0.21 17.29
N CYS A 30 -9.04 1.26 17.60
CA CYS A 30 -9.61 2.16 16.58
C CYS A 30 -9.25 3.65 16.78
N GLY A 31 -8.53 3.97 17.85
CA GLY A 31 -8.10 5.32 18.21
C GLY A 31 -9.20 6.21 18.81
N PHE A 32 -10.45 5.74 18.92
CA PHE A 32 -11.58 6.52 19.42
C PHE A 32 -11.45 6.82 20.92
N LEU A 33 -11.75 8.07 21.31
CA LEU A 33 -11.74 8.51 22.69
C LEU A 33 -13.11 8.28 23.33
N ASN A 34 -13.19 7.41 24.34
CA ASN A 34 -14.43 7.04 25.01
C ASN A 34 -14.53 7.74 26.36
N LYS A 35 -15.69 8.31 26.71
CA LYS A 35 -15.99 8.65 28.10
C LYS A 35 -16.17 7.36 28.88
N VAL A 36 -15.59 7.26 30.07
CA VAL A 36 -15.70 6.06 30.92
C VAL A 36 -17.16 5.78 31.27
N ILE A 37 -17.96 6.83 31.52
CA ILE A 37 -19.39 6.71 31.82
C ILE A 37 -20.17 6.11 30.64
N ASP A 38 -19.92 6.58 29.41
CA ASP A 38 -20.61 6.09 28.21
C ASP A 38 -20.22 4.65 27.89
N ALA A 39 -18.94 4.31 28.03
CA ALA A 39 -18.44 2.95 27.85
C ALA A 39 -19.03 1.99 28.89
N THR A 40 -19.19 2.44 30.15
CA THR A 40 -19.82 1.67 31.23
C THR A 40 -21.29 1.43 30.92
N ALA A 41 -22.02 2.47 30.53
CA ALA A 41 -23.42 2.37 30.14
C ALA A 41 -23.63 1.44 28.95
N TYR A 42 -22.72 1.48 27.97
CA TYR A 42 -22.72 0.57 26.83
C TYR A 42 -22.50 -0.88 27.24
N VAL A 43 -21.55 -1.17 28.13
CA VAL A 43 -21.34 -2.53 28.64
C VAL A 43 -22.52 -3.04 29.45
N GLU A 44 -23.15 -2.19 30.27
CA GLU A 44 -24.36 -2.56 31.01
C GLU A 44 -25.54 -2.86 30.07
N LYS A 45 -25.68 -2.10 28.97
CA LYS A 45 -26.65 -2.44 27.92
C LYS A 45 -26.32 -3.78 27.28
N LEU A 46 -25.07 -3.99 26.89
CA LEU A 46 -24.63 -5.24 26.26
C LEU A 46 -24.86 -6.43 27.17
N ARG A 47 -24.60 -6.29 28.48
CA ARG A 47 -24.88 -7.30 29.49
C ARG A 47 -26.38 -7.64 29.54
N ARG A 48 -27.27 -6.64 29.57
CA ARG A 48 -28.72 -6.87 29.53
C ARG A 48 -29.16 -7.57 28.25
N ASP A 49 -28.59 -7.19 27.12
CA ASP A 49 -28.88 -7.81 25.82
C ASP A 49 -28.41 -9.27 25.79
N LEU A 50 -27.24 -9.58 26.38
CA LEU A 50 -26.75 -10.95 26.56
C LEU A 50 -27.64 -11.76 27.49
N GLU A 51 -28.01 -11.22 28.66
CA GLU A 51 -28.90 -11.90 29.61
C GLU A 51 -30.27 -12.19 28.97
N LYS A 52 -30.80 -11.25 28.20
CA LYS A 52 -32.05 -11.43 27.44
C LYS A 52 -31.90 -12.54 26.41
N TRP A 53 -30.83 -12.52 25.62
CA TRP A 53 -30.54 -13.53 24.60
C TRP A 53 -30.38 -14.93 25.21
N ILE A 54 -29.70 -15.05 26.36
CA ILE A 54 -29.58 -16.31 27.10
C ILE A 54 -30.97 -16.80 27.55
N ARG A 55 -31.82 -15.92 28.11
CA ARG A 55 -33.19 -16.26 28.52
C ARG A 55 -34.11 -16.65 27.37
N GLU A 56 -33.90 -16.09 26.17
CA GLU A 56 -34.64 -16.47 24.96
C GLU A 56 -34.20 -17.84 24.42
N ILE A 57 -33.00 -18.29 24.76
CA ILE A 57 -32.44 -19.58 24.35
C ILE A 57 -32.75 -20.66 25.37
N LEU A 58 -32.65 -20.36 26.65
CA LEU A 58 -32.83 -21.35 27.71
C LEU A 58 -34.31 -21.44 28.12
N PRO A 59 -34.88 -22.65 28.26
CA PRO A 59 -36.18 -22.83 28.89
C PRO A 59 -36.24 -22.12 30.25
N SER A 60 -37.39 -21.55 30.60
CA SER A 60 -37.58 -20.82 31.86
C SER A 60 -37.34 -21.67 33.13
N THR A 61 -37.24 -22.98 32.99
CA THR A 61 -36.94 -23.95 34.05
C THR A 61 -35.45 -24.28 34.20
N THR A 62 -34.59 -23.83 33.29
CA THR A 62 -33.15 -24.13 33.33
C THR A 62 -32.42 -23.21 34.29
N ILE A 63 -32.12 -23.72 35.49
CA ILE A 63 -31.19 -23.08 36.43
C ILE A 63 -29.80 -23.16 35.81
N SER A 64 -29.15 -22.02 35.59
CA SER A 64 -27.71 -21.77 35.31
C SER A 64 -26.85 -22.95 34.81
N SER A 65 -26.03 -22.76 33.76
CA SER A 65 -25.09 -23.79 33.22
C SER A 65 -24.24 -24.52 34.28
N THR A 66 -23.94 -23.89 35.42
CA THR A 66 -23.19 -24.51 36.52
C THR A 66 -24.00 -25.46 37.42
N VAL A 67 -25.33 -25.51 37.28
CA VAL A 67 -26.26 -26.33 38.09
C VAL A 67 -26.91 -27.45 37.26
N ALA A 68 -26.94 -27.32 35.93
CA ALA A 68 -27.44 -28.36 35.03
C ALA A 68 -26.44 -29.53 34.91
N ASP A 69 -26.94 -30.77 34.96
CA ASP A 69 -26.13 -31.96 34.73
C ASP A 69 -25.53 -31.96 33.29
N LEU A 70 -24.49 -32.77 33.09
CA LEU A 70 -23.75 -32.80 31.82
C LEU A 70 -24.65 -33.20 30.63
N THR A 71 -25.62 -34.08 30.85
CA THR A 71 -26.57 -34.55 29.83
C THR A 71 -27.53 -33.44 29.42
N ALA A 72 -28.10 -32.71 30.38
CA ALA A 72 -28.98 -31.58 30.13
C ALA A 72 -28.25 -30.46 29.39
N ARG A 73 -27.00 -30.14 29.77
CA ARG A 73 -26.18 -29.16 29.04
C ARG A 73 -25.93 -29.58 27.59
N HIS A 74 -25.56 -30.85 27.38
CA HIS A 74 -25.35 -31.37 26.04
C HIS A 74 -26.61 -31.28 25.19
N GLN A 75 -27.77 -31.68 25.73
CA GLN A 75 -29.04 -31.64 25.01
C GLN A 75 -29.45 -30.22 24.65
N ILE A 76 -29.38 -29.28 25.61
CA ILE A 76 -29.64 -27.85 25.38
C ILE A 76 -28.71 -27.32 24.28
N PHE A 77 -27.45 -27.73 24.29
CA PHE A 77 -26.51 -27.32 23.27
C PHE A 77 -26.90 -27.85 21.89
N GLN A 78 -27.14 -29.15 21.75
CA GLN A 78 -27.47 -29.77 20.45
C GLN A 78 -28.77 -29.22 19.86
N GLU A 79 -29.83 -29.12 20.67
CA GLU A 79 -31.18 -28.81 20.18
C GLU A 79 -31.40 -27.31 19.96
N ILE A 80 -30.77 -26.45 20.78
CA ILE A 80 -31.11 -25.02 20.81
C ILE A 80 -29.92 -24.12 20.45
N ILE A 81 -28.76 -24.33 21.08
CA ILE A 81 -27.61 -23.42 20.93
C ILE A 81 -26.88 -23.66 19.60
N LYS A 82 -26.60 -24.92 19.26
CA LYS A 82 -25.80 -25.32 18.10
C LYS A 82 -26.37 -24.79 16.78
N PRO A 83 -27.69 -24.82 16.49
CA PRO A 83 -28.24 -24.20 15.30
C PRO A 83 -27.92 -22.69 15.19
N LYS A 84 -28.01 -21.95 16.30
CA LYS A 84 -27.69 -20.52 16.35
C LYS A 84 -26.19 -20.27 16.15
N VAL A 85 -25.34 -21.06 16.82
CA VAL A 85 -23.88 -21.03 16.64
C VAL A 85 -23.50 -21.32 15.20
N MET A 86 -24.15 -22.27 14.53
CA MET A 86 -23.87 -22.59 13.12
C MET A 86 -24.22 -21.44 12.16
N ILE A 87 -25.34 -20.74 12.39
CA ILE A 87 -25.70 -19.55 11.60
C ILE A 87 -24.66 -18.45 11.82
N ALA A 88 -24.31 -18.16 13.08
CA ALA A 88 -23.29 -17.18 13.41
C ALA A 88 -21.93 -17.56 12.78
N ARG A 89 -21.53 -18.83 12.86
CA ARG A 89 -20.30 -19.36 12.27
C ARG A 89 -20.24 -19.11 10.78
N SER A 90 -21.30 -19.40 10.03
CA SER A 90 -21.34 -19.15 8.58
C SER A 90 -21.10 -17.68 8.26
N ASN A 91 -21.77 -16.78 8.98
CA ASN A 91 -21.63 -15.32 8.79
C ASN A 91 -20.24 -14.81 9.18
N LEU A 92 -19.73 -15.22 10.34
CA LEU A 92 -18.42 -14.82 10.84
C LEU A 92 -17.30 -15.39 9.98
N ARG A 93 -17.41 -16.64 9.53
CA ARG A 93 -16.46 -17.25 8.59
C ARG A 93 -16.46 -16.52 7.25
N ALA A 94 -17.62 -16.13 6.72
CA ALA A 94 -17.67 -15.36 5.48
C ALA A 94 -16.92 -14.02 5.61
N LYS A 95 -17.09 -13.30 6.73
CA LYS A 95 -16.34 -12.06 7.01
C LYS A 95 -14.84 -12.30 7.18
N TYR A 96 -14.48 -13.34 7.94
CA TYR A 96 -13.10 -13.78 8.12
C TYR A 96 -12.40 -14.06 6.77
N LEU A 97 -13.05 -14.83 5.90
CA LEU A 97 -12.55 -15.12 4.56
C LEU A 97 -12.49 -13.86 3.68
N LEU A 98 -13.50 -13.00 3.75
CA LEU A 98 -13.53 -11.74 3.00
C LEU A 98 -12.33 -10.87 3.35
N TYR A 99 -12.06 -10.63 4.63
CA TYR A 99 -10.95 -9.77 5.04
C TYR A 99 -9.58 -10.40 4.75
N LEU A 100 -9.45 -11.73 4.86
CA LEU A 100 -8.22 -12.42 4.47
C LEU A 100 -8.06 -12.56 2.95
N SER A 101 -9.11 -12.42 2.15
CA SER A 101 -8.98 -12.47 0.68
C SER A 101 -8.31 -11.22 0.09
N THR A 102 -7.96 -10.24 0.91
CA THR A 102 -7.30 -8.99 0.52
C THR A 102 -5.99 -8.77 1.30
N PRO A 103 -5.04 -7.97 0.78
CA PRO A 103 -3.82 -7.63 1.52
C PRO A 103 -4.11 -6.91 2.85
N LEU A 104 -3.46 -7.34 3.94
CA LEU A 104 -3.63 -6.78 5.29
C LEU A 104 -2.85 -5.48 5.51
N THR A 105 -1.87 -5.18 4.65
CA THR A 105 -1.04 -3.98 4.67
C THR A 105 -1.21 -3.17 3.38
N PRO A 106 -2.43 -2.71 3.03
CA PRO A 106 -2.66 -2.08 1.74
C PRO A 106 -1.76 -0.83 1.55
N ILE A 107 -1.16 -0.70 0.36
CA ILE A 107 -0.27 0.40 -0.05
C ILE A 107 -0.87 1.77 0.21
N SER A 108 -2.16 1.86 -0.03
CA SER A 108 -2.91 3.05 0.23
C SER A 108 -3.98 2.74 1.26
N PRO A 109 -4.30 3.71 2.12
CA PRO A 109 -5.50 3.60 2.92
C PRO A 109 -6.66 3.24 1.99
N PRO A 110 -7.27 2.05 2.11
CA PRO A 110 -8.46 1.76 1.33
C PRO A 110 -9.50 2.82 1.69
N SER A 111 -10.39 3.15 0.76
CA SER A 111 -11.62 3.86 1.15
C SER A 111 -12.17 3.13 2.37
N SER A 112 -12.30 3.85 3.49
CA SER A 112 -12.57 3.22 4.78
C SER A 112 -13.76 2.28 4.62
N SER A 113 -13.57 0.99 4.90
CA SER A 113 -14.65 0.02 4.77
C SER A 113 -15.89 0.55 5.49
N SER A 114 -17.03 0.56 4.80
CA SER A 114 -18.30 0.97 5.39
C SER A 114 -18.77 0.00 6.48
N ASP A 115 -18.19 -1.20 6.53
CA ASP A 115 -18.56 -2.23 7.50
C ASP A 115 -18.22 -1.78 8.92
N ASP A 116 -19.14 -1.99 9.87
CA ASP A 116 -18.90 -1.73 11.28
C ASP A 116 -18.29 -2.97 11.98
N PRO A 117 -17.12 -2.87 12.63
CA PRO A 117 -16.55 -3.95 13.42
C PRO A 117 -17.35 -4.27 14.69
N LYS A 118 -18.12 -3.30 15.23
CA LYS A 118 -18.83 -3.46 16.50
C LYS A 118 -19.82 -4.64 16.51
N PRO A 119 -20.71 -4.81 15.51
CA PRO A 119 -21.56 -6.01 15.41
C PRO A 119 -20.79 -7.34 15.40
N ILE A 120 -19.56 -7.37 14.87
CA ILE A 120 -18.74 -8.59 14.85
C ILE A 120 -18.33 -8.94 16.28
N PHE A 121 -17.78 -7.99 17.03
CA PHE A 121 -17.36 -8.20 18.43
C PHE A 121 -18.54 -8.47 19.38
N GLU A 122 -19.71 -7.87 19.13
CA GLU A 122 -20.93 -8.13 19.90
C GLU A 122 -21.43 -9.56 19.64
N GLU A 123 -21.47 -10.01 18.39
CA GLU A 123 -21.89 -11.36 18.03
C GLU A 123 -20.93 -12.41 18.58
N THR A 124 -19.62 -12.20 18.47
CA THR A 124 -18.62 -13.10 19.06
C THR A 124 -18.77 -13.22 20.57
N LEU A 125 -19.09 -12.12 21.26
CA LEU A 125 -19.33 -12.15 22.70
C LEU A 125 -20.55 -13.00 23.04
N LYS A 126 -21.65 -12.94 22.28
CA LYS A 126 -22.80 -13.83 22.47
C LYS A 126 -22.39 -15.30 22.40
N ILE A 127 -21.62 -15.67 21.38
CA ILE A 127 -21.13 -17.05 21.22
C ILE A 127 -20.23 -17.47 22.40
N GLN A 128 -19.40 -16.57 22.90
CA GLN A 128 -18.56 -16.83 24.08
C GLN A 128 -19.40 -17.12 25.33
N THR A 129 -20.55 -16.46 25.52
CA THR A 129 -21.40 -16.67 26.70
C THR A 129 -22.07 -18.04 26.79
N VAL A 130 -22.17 -18.78 25.67
CA VAL A 130 -22.76 -20.12 25.63
C VAL A 130 -21.71 -21.25 25.60
N ARG A 131 -20.43 -20.91 25.73
CA ARG A 131 -19.33 -21.87 25.69
C ARG A 131 -19.49 -23.00 26.70
N ASP A 132 -19.96 -22.71 27.92
CA ASP A 132 -20.07 -23.70 29.01
C ASP A 132 -21.15 -24.77 28.76
N PHE A 133 -22.00 -24.60 27.73
CA PHE A 133 -22.95 -25.61 27.29
C PHE A 133 -22.36 -26.59 26.28
N ALA A 134 -21.26 -26.23 25.61
CA ALA A 134 -20.53 -27.13 24.73
C ALA A 134 -19.70 -28.08 25.59
N VAL A 135 -20.14 -29.33 25.72
CA VAL A 135 -19.49 -30.33 26.60
C VAL A 135 -18.70 -31.41 25.85
N SER A 136 -18.99 -31.63 24.57
CA SER A 136 -18.20 -32.56 23.73
C SER A 136 -17.04 -31.83 23.07
N GLU A 137 -15.99 -32.57 22.70
CA GLU A 137 -14.83 -31.99 21.99
C GLU A 137 -15.24 -31.31 20.68
N ASP A 138 -16.14 -31.92 19.90
CA ASP A 138 -16.63 -31.37 18.64
C ASP A 138 -17.42 -30.07 18.84
N ASP A 139 -18.25 -30.01 19.88
CA ASP A 139 -19.04 -28.81 20.20
C ASP A 139 -18.13 -27.68 20.71
N LEU A 140 -17.16 -28.00 21.56
CA LEU A 140 -16.16 -27.05 22.04
C LEU A 140 -15.35 -26.49 20.88
N LYS A 141 -14.91 -27.35 19.96
CA LYS A 141 -14.20 -26.96 18.75
C LYS A 141 -15.06 -26.06 17.87
N LEU A 142 -16.34 -26.39 17.66
CA LEU A 142 -17.27 -25.56 16.89
C LEU A 142 -17.40 -24.15 17.48
N VAL A 143 -17.60 -24.04 18.79
CA VAL A 143 -17.69 -22.75 19.49
C VAL A 143 -16.38 -21.98 19.40
N GLN A 144 -15.26 -22.65 19.65
CA GLN A 144 -13.93 -22.03 19.62
C GLN A 144 -13.56 -21.50 18.23
N GLU A 145 -13.74 -22.30 17.17
CA GLU A 145 -13.53 -21.85 15.80
C GLU A 145 -14.41 -20.65 15.44
N THR A 146 -15.67 -20.65 15.90
CA THR A 146 -16.61 -19.54 15.67
C THR A 146 -16.13 -18.26 16.33
N ILE A 147 -15.60 -18.35 17.56
CA ILE A 147 -15.01 -17.22 18.27
C ILE A 147 -13.76 -16.71 17.54
N ILE A 148 -12.87 -17.61 17.12
CA ILE A 148 -11.65 -17.27 16.37
C ILE A 148 -11.98 -16.51 15.08
N TYR A 149 -12.96 -17.00 14.30
CA TYR A 149 -13.38 -16.32 13.07
C TYR A 149 -13.88 -14.90 13.35
N GLY A 150 -14.71 -14.73 14.38
CA GLY A 150 -15.27 -13.43 14.71
C GLY A 150 -14.25 -12.44 15.27
N ASN A 151 -13.42 -12.86 16.23
CA ASN A 151 -12.36 -11.99 16.78
C ASN A 151 -11.36 -11.60 15.70
N THR A 152 -10.87 -12.58 14.93
CA THR A 152 -9.93 -12.31 13.83
C THR A 152 -10.55 -11.35 12.82
N ALA A 153 -11.79 -11.59 12.37
CA ALA A 153 -12.46 -10.69 11.42
C ALA A 153 -12.63 -9.26 11.99
N GLY A 154 -13.02 -9.13 13.26
CA GLY A 154 -13.19 -7.84 13.92
C GLY A 154 -11.88 -7.05 14.03
N TYR A 155 -10.80 -7.72 14.45
CA TYR A 155 -9.47 -7.12 14.55
C TYR A 155 -8.90 -6.78 13.16
N LEU A 156 -9.03 -7.64 12.16
CA LEU A 156 -8.58 -7.35 10.79
C LEU A 156 -9.30 -6.13 10.21
N LEU A 157 -10.62 -6.02 10.39
CA LEU A 157 -11.39 -4.85 9.94
C LEU A 157 -10.92 -3.56 10.64
N ASN A 158 -10.70 -3.61 11.95
CA ASN A 158 -10.14 -2.48 12.69
C ASN A 158 -8.73 -2.12 12.18
N ALA A 159 -7.86 -3.10 11.91
CA ALA A 159 -6.52 -2.88 11.39
C ALA A 159 -6.56 -2.15 10.04
N VAL A 160 -7.39 -2.61 9.11
CA VAL A 160 -7.59 -1.98 7.81
C VAL A 160 -8.12 -0.54 7.95
N LYS A 161 -9.08 -0.29 8.87
CA LYS A 161 -9.58 1.07 9.17
C LYS A 161 -8.56 1.97 9.89
N ALA A 162 -7.62 1.40 10.63
CA ALA A 162 -6.54 2.14 11.25
C ALA A 162 -5.51 2.56 10.19
N LEU A 163 -5.09 1.62 9.34
CA LEU A 163 -4.24 1.89 8.18
C LEU A 163 -4.89 2.87 7.20
N SER A 164 -6.22 2.89 7.10
CA SER A 164 -6.93 3.89 6.28
C SER A 164 -6.70 5.34 6.72
N ARG A 165 -6.16 5.55 7.92
CA ARG A 165 -5.85 6.84 8.54
C ARG A 165 -4.36 6.98 8.90
N PHE A 166 -3.51 6.10 8.37
CA PHE A 166 -2.08 6.00 8.72
C PHE A 166 -1.83 5.75 10.23
N ASP A 167 -2.80 5.19 10.96
CA ASP A 167 -2.63 4.82 12.37
C ASP A 167 -2.00 3.42 12.49
N VAL A 168 -0.70 3.36 12.25
CA VAL A 168 0.08 2.10 12.27
C VAL A 168 0.07 1.44 13.65
N LYS A 169 0.07 2.22 14.74
CA LYS A 169 0.08 1.69 16.11
C LYS A 169 -1.21 0.95 16.43
N SER A 170 -2.36 1.54 16.10
CA SER A 170 -3.64 0.85 16.26
C SER A 170 -3.74 -0.38 15.34
N ALA A 171 -3.24 -0.30 14.10
CA ALA A 171 -3.23 -1.44 13.19
C ALA A 171 -2.40 -2.61 13.72
N LEU A 172 -1.18 -2.33 14.20
CA LEU A 172 -0.29 -3.32 14.81
C LEU A 172 -0.97 -4.01 15.99
N LYS A 173 -1.58 -3.23 16.90
CA LYS A 173 -2.27 -3.77 18.07
C LYS A 173 -3.37 -4.76 17.68
N ASN A 174 -4.16 -4.46 16.66
CA ASN A 174 -5.19 -5.39 16.18
C ASN A 174 -4.60 -6.69 15.61
N ILE A 175 -3.50 -6.60 14.85
CA ILE A 175 -2.84 -7.80 14.30
C ILE A 175 -2.24 -8.66 15.42
N GLU A 176 -1.64 -8.05 16.44
CA GLU A 176 -1.13 -8.77 17.62
C GLU A 176 -2.23 -9.52 18.36
N GLU A 177 -3.40 -8.90 18.51
CA GLU A 177 -4.54 -9.47 19.24
C GLU A 177 -5.21 -10.58 18.44
N ALA A 178 -5.37 -10.40 17.12
CA ALA A 178 -5.79 -11.47 16.23
C ALA A 178 -4.82 -12.67 16.25
N LEU A 179 -3.51 -12.39 16.28
CA LEU A 179 -2.49 -13.43 16.34
C LEU A 179 -2.49 -14.21 17.66
N ALA A 180 -2.74 -13.52 18.77
CA ALA A 180 -2.82 -14.13 20.11
C ALA A 180 -4.05 -15.05 20.25
N ASP A 181 -5.16 -14.70 19.62
CA ASP A 181 -6.41 -15.48 19.66
C ASP A 181 -6.37 -16.76 18.80
N ILE A 182 -5.44 -16.86 17.85
CA ILE A 182 -5.32 -18.03 16.97
C ILE A 182 -4.47 -19.13 17.64
N PRO A 183 -5.02 -20.34 17.85
CA PRO A 183 -4.31 -21.45 18.48
C PRO A 183 -3.20 -22.01 17.58
N ASP A 184 -2.24 -22.73 18.17
CA ASP A 184 -1.20 -23.47 17.44
C ASP A 184 -1.74 -24.81 16.92
N GLU A 185 -2.73 -24.73 16.02
CA GLU A 185 -3.38 -25.89 15.39
C GLU A 185 -3.13 -25.93 13.88
N PRO A 186 -3.03 -27.13 13.26
CA PRO A 186 -2.76 -27.26 11.83
C PRO A 186 -3.72 -26.46 10.94
N GLY A 187 -5.00 -26.36 11.31
CA GLY A 187 -6.03 -25.66 10.54
C GLY A 187 -5.84 -24.14 10.42
N PHE A 188 -5.04 -23.53 11.30
CA PHE A 188 -4.81 -22.08 11.32
C PHE A 188 -3.35 -21.69 11.07
N ASN A 189 -2.44 -22.65 10.94
CA ASN A 189 -0.99 -22.40 10.90
C ASN A 189 -0.60 -21.38 9.82
N LEU A 190 -1.10 -21.52 8.59
CA LEU A 190 -0.76 -20.61 7.48
C LEU A 190 -1.26 -19.18 7.74
N VAL A 191 -2.46 -19.02 8.32
CA VAL A 191 -3.00 -17.70 8.70
C VAL A 191 -2.20 -17.10 9.83
N LYS A 192 -1.83 -17.90 10.83
CA LYS A 192 -0.96 -17.47 11.93
C LYS A 192 0.40 -16.99 11.42
N GLN A 193 1.00 -17.70 10.46
CA GLN A 193 2.25 -17.30 9.80
C GLN A 193 2.09 -16.00 9.00
N ARG A 194 1.00 -15.85 8.24
CA ARG A 194 0.67 -14.61 7.54
C ARG A 194 0.57 -13.43 8.49
N LEU A 195 -0.16 -13.57 9.60
CA LEU A 195 -0.28 -12.51 10.61
C LEU A 195 1.05 -12.21 11.31
N LYS A 196 1.93 -13.19 11.52
CA LYS A 196 3.30 -12.95 11.99
C LYS A 196 4.09 -12.09 11.00
N ALA A 197 4.00 -12.39 9.70
CA ALA A 197 4.65 -11.60 8.65
C ALA A 197 4.10 -10.18 8.61
N THR A 198 2.78 -10.02 8.58
CA THR A 198 2.08 -8.73 8.67
C THR A 198 2.49 -7.92 9.90
N ARG A 199 2.56 -8.56 11.08
CA ARG A 199 3.01 -7.92 12.32
C ARG A 199 4.40 -7.34 12.15
N SER A 200 5.36 -8.09 11.59
CA SER A 200 6.72 -7.59 11.33
C SER A 200 6.70 -6.33 10.46
N VAL A 201 5.90 -6.29 9.40
CA VAL A 201 5.76 -5.08 8.56
C VAL A 201 5.27 -3.88 9.36
N LEU A 202 4.21 -4.06 10.16
CA LEU A 202 3.63 -2.98 10.96
C LEU A 202 4.55 -2.53 12.10
N THR A 203 5.29 -3.46 12.69
CA THR A 203 6.33 -3.16 13.68
C THR A 203 7.44 -2.32 13.05
N ALA A 204 7.94 -2.70 11.86
CA ALA A 204 8.94 -1.91 11.15
C ALA A 204 8.46 -0.48 10.88
N LEU A 205 7.23 -0.32 10.38
CA LEU A 205 6.63 1.00 10.18
C LEU A 205 6.51 1.80 11.49
N SER A 206 6.07 1.17 12.59
CA SER A 206 5.98 1.84 13.90
C SER A 206 7.36 2.30 14.38
N LEU A 207 8.39 1.47 14.24
CA LEU A 207 9.76 1.81 14.61
C LEU A 207 10.31 2.97 13.77
N LEU A 208 9.97 3.06 12.48
CA LEU A 208 10.32 4.22 11.66
C LEU A 208 9.68 5.52 12.19
N TYR A 209 8.39 5.49 12.55
CA TYR A 209 7.72 6.65 13.16
C TYR A 209 8.37 7.05 14.49
N ASP A 210 8.87 6.07 15.24
CA ASP A 210 9.60 6.28 16.50
C ASP A 210 11.10 6.60 16.28
N ARG A 211 11.53 6.77 15.01
CA ARG A 211 12.91 7.10 14.56
C ARG A 211 13.97 6.01 14.83
N ASP A 212 13.57 4.80 15.18
CA ASP A 212 14.46 3.65 15.32
C ASP A 212 14.67 2.95 13.96
N THR A 213 15.47 3.60 13.12
CA THR A 213 15.64 3.20 11.71
C THR A 213 16.37 1.87 11.52
N GLN A 214 17.32 1.54 12.39
CA GLN A 214 18.06 0.28 12.30
C GLN A 214 17.15 -0.90 12.68
N ALA A 215 16.43 -0.80 13.81
CA ALA A 215 15.50 -1.85 14.21
C ALA A 215 14.38 -2.02 13.18
N ALA A 216 13.89 -0.91 12.60
CA ALA A 216 12.91 -0.98 11.52
C ALA A 216 13.42 -1.76 10.30
N LEU A 217 14.67 -1.53 9.88
CA LEU A 217 15.30 -2.23 8.76
C LEU A 217 15.40 -3.74 9.02
N ASP A 218 15.89 -4.13 10.19
CA ASP A 218 16.07 -5.53 10.58
C ASP A 218 14.73 -6.29 10.66
N ILE A 219 13.70 -5.64 11.22
CA ILE A 219 12.35 -6.20 11.30
C ILE A 219 11.68 -6.27 9.93
N ALA A 220 11.87 -5.26 9.06
CA ALA A 220 11.34 -5.31 7.69
C ALA A 220 11.96 -6.49 6.91
N LYS A 221 13.26 -6.72 7.06
CA LYS A 221 13.95 -7.87 6.45
C LYS A 221 13.39 -9.20 6.96
N THR A 222 13.16 -9.30 8.27
CA THR A 222 12.50 -10.47 8.88
C THR A 222 11.12 -10.73 8.27
N GLY A 223 10.34 -9.66 8.01
CA GLY A 223 9.05 -9.76 7.33
C GLY A 223 9.14 -10.33 5.92
N ILE A 224 10.13 -9.90 5.12
CA ILE A 224 10.38 -10.45 3.77
C ILE A 224 10.65 -11.95 3.84
N ASP A 225 11.51 -12.37 4.76
CA ASP A 225 11.88 -13.77 4.91
C ASP A 225 10.68 -14.62 5.36
N GLN A 226 9.84 -14.11 6.26
CA GLN A 226 8.58 -14.75 6.66
C GLN A 226 7.60 -14.91 5.49
N TYR A 227 7.47 -13.90 4.62
CA TYR A 227 6.63 -14.02 3.42
C TYR A 227 7.19 -15.00 2.39
N ASN A 228 8.51 -15.07 2.21
CA ASN A 228 9.13 -16.08 1.36
C ASN A 228 8.83 -17.50 1.85
N MET A 229 9.07 -17.77 3.13
CA MET A 229 8.76 -19.07 3.75
C MET A 229 7.28 -19.44 3.62
N LEU A 230 6.39 -18.45 3.78
CA LEU A 230 4.95 -18.66 3.63
C LEU A 230 4.58 -18.99 2.17
N LEU A 231 5.14 -18.27 1.19
CA LEU A 231 4.92 -18.52 -0.24
C LEU A 231 5.41 -19.90 -0.69
N ASP A 232 6.47 -20.41 -0.07
CA ASP A 232 6.99 -21.77 -0.31
C ASP A 232 6.09 -22.85 0.33
N SER A 233 5.36 -22.49 1.39
CA SER A 233 4.47 -23.39 2.14
C SER A 233 3.05 -23.48 1.56
N VAL A 234 2.65 -22.54 0.70
CA VAL A 234 1.32 -22.53 0.08
C VAL A 234 1.31 -23.40 -1.18
N GLY A 235 0.65 -24.56 -1.08
CA GLY A 235 0.39 -25.45 -2.22
C GLY A 235 -0.79 -25.01 -3.12
N SER A 236 -1.00 -25.75 -4.21
CA SER A 236 -2.19 -25.62 -5.08
C SER A 236 -3.21 -26.72 -4.73
N PRO A 237 -4.52 -26.40 -4.53
CA PRO A 237 -5.16 -25.09 -4.68
C PRO A 237 -5.04 -24.23 -3.40
N ALA A 238 -4.83 -22.93 -3.59
CA ALA A 238 -4.66 -21.99 -2.48
C ALA A 238 -5.99 -21.72 -1.78
N SER A 239 -6.00 -21.85 -0.45
CA SER A 239 -7.13 -21.43 0.39
C SER A 239 -7.32 -19.91 0.28
N PRO A 240 -8.57 -19.38 0.29
CA PRO A 240 -8.81 -17.94 0.21
C PRO A 240 -8.07 -17.12 1.28
N GLU A 241 -7.83 -17.72 2.45
CA GLU A 241 -7.13 -17.10 3.57
C GLU A 241 -5.64 -16.81 3.29
N VAL A 242 -5.03 -17.52 2.34
CA VAL A 242 -3.59 -17.49 2.05
C VAL A 242 -3.34 -17.63 0.55
N SER A 243 -4.14 -16.94 -0.26
CA SER A 243 -3.99 -16.99 -1.70
C SER A 243 -2.62 -16.44 -2.12
N ARG A 244 -1.94 -17.15 -3.04
CA ARG A 244 -0.59 -16.80 -3.47
C ARG A 244 -0.48 -15.35 -3.97
N GLY A 245 -1.44 -14.91 -4.78
CA GLY A 245 -1.43 -13.53 -5.32
C GLY A 245 -1.56 -12.45 -4.25
N VAL A 246 -2.32 -12.70 -3.17
CA VAL A 246 -2.40 -11.77 -2.03
C VAL A 246 -1.09 -11.73 -1.26
N LEU A 247 -0.48 -12.89 -1.02
CA LEU A 247 0.80 -12.98 -0.32
C LEU A 247 1.95 -12.35 -1.13
N GLU A 248 1.95 -12.49 -2.45
CA GLU A 248 2.91 -11.81 -3.34
C GLU A 248 2.74 -10.28 -3.25
N ALA A 249 1.50 -9.77 -3.20
CA ALA A 249 1.24 -8.35 -3.01
C ALA A 249 1.73 -7.85 -1.63
N GLU A 250 1.46 -8.58 -0.55
CA GLU A 250 1.94 -8.23 0.80
C GLU A 250 3.46 -8.30 0.91
N LYS A 251 4.11 -9.25 0.23
CA LYS A 251 5.56 -9.32 0.13
C LYS A 251 6.12 -8.07 -0.57
N MET A 252 5.56 -7.66 -1.70
CA MET A 252 5.98 -6.43 -2.39
C MET A 252 5.86 -5.18 -1.50
N ILE A 253 4.81 -5.11 -0.68
CA ILE A 253 4.64 -4.04 0.32
C ILE A 253 5.76 -4.10 1.36
N THR A 254 6.12 -5.29 1.81
CA THR A 254 7.20 -5.49 2.77
C THR A 254 8.56 -5.09 2.18
N GLU A 255 8.81 -5.39 0.91
CA GLU A 255 10.00 -4.93 0.18
C GLU A 255 10.05 -3.39 0.07
N ILE A 256 8.90 -2.75 -0.15
CA ILE A 256 8.78 -1.29 -0.12
C ILE A 256 9.15 -0.75 1.27
N VAL A 257 8.60 -1.31 2.36
CA VAL A 257 8.92 -0.90 3.73
C VAL A 257 10.40 -1.09 4.05
N TYR A 258 11.02 -2.18 3.61
CA TYR A 258 12.45 -2.41 3.75
C TYR A 258 13.28 -1.32 3.06
N LYS A 259 12.98 -1.00 1.79
CA LYS A 259 13.69 0.05 1.04
C LYS A 259 13.52 1.44 1.65
N ILE A 260 12.32 1.74 2.16
CA ILE A 260 12.04 2.97 2.91
C ILE A 260 12.87 3.01 4.20
N SER A 261 12.95 1.89 4.91
CA SER A 261 13.71 1.80 6.16
C SER A 261 15.20 2.03 5.92
N GLU A 262 15.75 1.43 4.87
CA GLU A 262 17.15 1.61 4.46
C GLU A 262 17.44 3.06 4.07
N ALA A 263 16.59 3.66 3.23
CA ALA A 263 16.73 5.08 2.86
C ALA A 263 16.62 6.01 4.09
N SER A 264 15.68 5.72 5.00
CA SER A 264 15.51 6.49 6.24
C SER A 264 16.71 6.35 7.16
N HIS A 265 17.28 5.15 7.27
CA HIS A 265 18.48 4.89 8.05
C HIS A 265 19.68 5.67 7.53
N GLU A 266 19.89 5.69 6.22
CA GLU A 266 20.99 6.43 5.59
C GLU A 266 20.83 7.95 5.74
N PHE A 267 19.60 8.47 5.69
CA PHE A 267 19.32 9.87 6.05
C PHE A 267 19.65 10.18 7.50
N PHE A 268 19.25 9.28 8.41
CA PHE A 268 19.54 9.46 9.83
C PHE A 268 21.04 9.46 10.11
N ARG A 269 21.81 8.57 9.48
CA ARG A 269 23.28 8.52 9.56
C ARG A 269 23.94 9.79 9.02
N ALA A 270 23.34 10.42 8.01
CA ALA A 270 23.76 11.71 7.47
C ALA A 270 23.30 12.93 8.31
N GLY A 271 22.66 12.72 9.47
CA GLY A 271 22.19 13.78 10.35
C GLY A 271 20.87 14.43 9.93
N ARG A 272 20.13 13.84 8.98
CA ARG A 272 18.81 14.31 8.53
C ARG A 272 17.67 13.65 9.31
N ASP A 273 16.46 14.20 9.18
CA ASP A 273 15.27 13.61 9.78
C ASP A 273 14.82 12.37 8.96
N PRO A 274 14.86 11.14 9.52
CA PRO A 274 14.44 9.93 8.80
C PRO A 274 12.97 9.98 8.35
N LEU A 275 12.13 10.77 9.01
CA LEU A 275 10.73 10.93 8.62
C LEU A 275 10.55 11.67 7.29
N GLU A 276 11.58 12.34 6.75
CA GLU A 276 11.50 12.99 5.44
C GLU A 276 11.18 11.98 4.32
N VAL A 277 11.77 10.78 4.38
CA VAL A 277 11.50 9.70 3.42
C VAL A 277 10.05 9.22 3.54
N LEU A 278 9.55 9.02 4.77
CA LEU A 278 8.16 8.63 5.01
C LEU A 278 7.17 9.68 4.51
N ARG A 279 7.41 10.97 4.77
CA ARG A 279 6.55 12.07 4.28
C ARG A 279 6.47 12.09 2.75
N PHE A 280 7.59 11.81 2.06
CA PHE A 280 7.56 11.64 0.60
C PHE A 280 6.64 10.49 0.20
N VAL A 281 6.78 9.31 0.81
CA VAL A 281 5.97 8.13 0.47
C VAL A 281 4.49 8.35 0.76
N GLU A 282 4.14 8.98 1.88
CA GLU A 282 2.76 9.34 2.22
C GLU A 282 2.16 10.33 1.19
N ALA A 283 2.94 11.33 0.78
CA ALA A 283 2.52 12.29 -0.25
C ALA A 283 2.37 11.62 -1.62
N TYR A 284 3.35 10.80 -2.02
CA TYR A 284 3.38 10.14 -3.31
C TYR A 284 2.32 9.06 -3.45
N THR A 285 1.99 8.32 -2.38
CA THR A 285 0.96 7.27 -2.40
C THR A 285 -0.37 7.77 -2.99
N LYS A 286 -0.76 9.01 -2.70
CA LYS A 286 -1.97 9.64 -3.28
C LYS A 286 -1.85 9.86 -4.79
N VAL A 287 -0.68 10.28 -5.26
CA VAL A 287 -0.38 10.46 -6.69
C VAL A 287 -0.35 9.11 -7.39
N PHE A 288 0.27 8.10 -6.77
CA PHE A 288 0.32 6.74 -7.28
C PHE A 288 -1.07 6.14 -7.45
N GLN A 289 -2.00 6.36 -6.52
CA GLN A 289 -3.39 5.92 -6.67
C GLN A 289 -4.04 6.52 -7.91
N LEU A 290 -3.92 7.84 -8.09
CA LEU A 290 -4.46 8.52 -9.28
C LEU A 290 -3.90 7.93 -10.57
N ILE A 291 -2.58 7.70 -10.63
CA ILE A 291 -1.90 7.08 -11.77
C ILE A 291 -2.41 5.64 -11.98
N ARG A 292 -2.53 4.86 -10.91
CA ARG A 292 -2.99 3.48 -10.95
C ARG A 292 -4.42 3.36 -11.46
N GLU A 293 -5.32 4.22 -11.01
CA GLU A 293 -6.72 4.26 -11.46
C GLU A 293 -6.81 4.71 -12.92
N THR A 294 -6.07 5.76 -13.29
CA THR A 294 -6.08 6.34 -14.65
C THR A 294 -5.50 5.38 -15.69
N TYR A 295 -4.37 4.74 -15.38
CA TYR A 295 -3.58 3.96 -16.34
C TYR A 295 -3.60 2.44 -16.07
N LYS A 296 -4.40 1.98 -15.10
CA LYS A 296 -4.55 0.56 -14.70
C LYS A 296 -3.19 -0.10 -14.39
N ARG A 297 -2.38 0.56 -13.55
CA ARG A 297 -1.00 0.14 -13.26
C ARG A 297 -0.89 -0.89 -12.13
N PRO A 298 0.06 -1.84 -12.21
CA PRO A 298 0.29 -2.81 -11.14
C PRO A 298 1.04 -2.20 -9.95
N LEU A 299 1.07 -2.92 -8.84
CA LEU A 299 1.84 -2.56 -7.64
C LEU A 299 3.36 -2.51 -7.89
N SER A 300 3.89 -3.34 -8.79
CA SER A 300 5.31 -3.37 -9.12
C SER A 300 5.86 -2.00 -9.55
N ASP A 301 5.02 -1.13 -10.11
CA ASP A 301 5.39 0.24 -10.46
C ASP A 301 5.81 1.05 -9.21
N LEU A 302 5.15 0.88 -8.07
CA LEU A 302 5.52 1.56 -6.83
C LEU A 302 6.86 1.04 -6.29
N VAL A 303 7.13 -0.26 -6.45
CA VAL A 303 8.41 -0.87 -6.05
C VAL A 303 9.57 -0.22 -6.82
N GLU A 304 9.40 0.03 -8.13
CA GLU A 304 10.37 0.75 -8.96
C GLU A 304 10.57 2.21 -8.47
N VAL A 305 9.48 2.92 -8.18
CA VAL A 305 9.55 4.32 -7.72
C VAL A 305 10.28 4.44 -6.37
N VAL A 306 9.96 3.57 -5.42
CA VAL A 306 10.62 3.55 -4.10
C VAL A 306 12.10 3.12 -4.23
N GLU A 307 12.44 2.24 -5.17
CA GLU A 307 13.84 1.92 -5.47
C GLU A 307 14.61 3.15 -5.98
N ASN A 308 14.01 3.94 -6.87
CA ASN A 308 14.65 5.15 -7.36
C ASN A 308 14.80 6.22 -6.26
N LEU A 309 13.80 6.36 -5.38
CA LEU A 309 13.89 7.20 -4.18
C LEU A 309 15.09 6.78 -3.31
N ARG A 310 15.21 5.47 -3.02
CA ARG A 310 16.34 4.91 -2.28
C ARG A 310 17.67 5.24 -2.99
N GLY A 311 17.74 5.06 -4.31
CA GLY A 311 18.92 5.39 -5.11
C GLY A 311 19.33 6.86 -5.00
N ILE A 312 18.37 7.78 -5.02
CA ILE A 312 18.61 9.23 -4.82
C ILE A 312 19.21 9.50 -3.44
N VAL A 313 18.61 8.92 -2.40
CA VAL A 313 19.06 9.08 -1.02
C VAL A 313 20.51 8.61 -0.86
N LEU A 314 20.81 7.40 -1.35
CA LEU A 314 22.16 6.85 -1.33
C LEU A 314 23.15 7.70 -2.13
N ALA A 315 22.73 8.23 -3.28
CA ALA A 315 23.58 9.07 -4.12
C ALA A 315 23.86 10.46 -3.53
N LYS A 316 22.93 11.02 -2.73
CA LYS A 316 23.16 12.26 -1.96
C LYS A 316 24.15 12.09 -0.81
N ASN A 317 24.27 10.87 -0.29
CA ASN A 317 25.17 10.52 0.80
C ASN A 317 26.53 9.98 0.31
N GLY A 318 26.74 9.88 -1.00
CA GLY A 318 27.97 9.34 -1.58
C GLY A 318 28.08 7.80 -1.55
N SER A 319 27.06 7.10 -1.05
CA SER A 319 26.99 5.63 -0.98
C SER A 319 26.61 4.97 -2.30
N SER A 320 26.11 5.75 -3.27
CA SER A 320 25.71 5.28 -4.60
C SER A 320 25.92 6.37 -5.66
N GLN A 321 25.70 6.03 -6.92
CA GLN A 321 25.68 6.97 -8.04
C GLN A 321 24.37 6.80 -8.82
N VAL A 322 23.89 7.91 -9.37
CA VAL A 322 22.79 7.93 -10.35
C VAL A 322 23.28 8.56 -11.65
N TYR A 323 22.56 8.32 -12.74
CA TYR A 323 22.88 8.95 -14.01
C TYR A 323 22.39 10.40 -14.00
N VAL A 324 23.33 11.34 -14.17
CA VAL A 324 23.06 12.77 -14.20
C VAL A 324 23.56 13.41 -15.48
N VAL A 325 22.97 14.55 -15.81
CA VAL A 325 23.43 15.43 -16.88
C VAL A 325 24.12 16.65 -16.25
N PRO A 326 25.31 17.08 -16.74
CA PRO A 326 26.01 18.22 -16.17
C PRO A 326 25.25 19.55 -16.36
N GLY A 327 25.11 20.34 -15.31
CA GLY A 327 24.58 21.71 -15.39
C GLY A 327 24.56 22.41 -14.03
N SER A 328 24.19 23.69 -14.03
CA SER A 328 24.21 24.56 -12.84
C SER A 328 22.92 24.56 -12.00
N GLY A 329 21.88 23.85 -12.43
CA GLY A 329 20.57 23.87 -11.77
C GLY A 329 20.53 23.14 -10.42
N ASN A 330 19.71 23.65 -9.49
CA ASN A 330 19.53 23.07 -8.16
C ASN A 330 18.27 22.20 -8.03
N PHE A 331 17.49 22.05 -9.11
CA PHE A 331 16.27 21.24 -9.14
C PHE A 331 16.42 20.09 -10.14
N TYR A 332 16.72 18.89 -9.65
CA TYR A 332 16.97 17.71 -10.48
C TYR A 332 15.67 17.01 -10.81
N LEU A 333 15.32 17.02 -12.09
CA LEU A 333 14.15 16.34 -12.62
C LEU A 333 14.52 15.01 -13.28
N PRO A 334 13.76 13.94 -13.01
CA PRO A 334 13.97 12.64 -13.60
C PRO A 334 13.35 12.55 -15.01
N PHE A 335 14.07 11.90 -15.91
CA PHE A 335 13.60 11.54 -17.25
C PHE A 335 13.96 10.09 -17.54
N TYR A 336 13.03 9.36 -18.15
CA TYR A 336 13.36 8.11 -18.81
C TYR A 336 13.97 8.39 -20.18
N VAL A 337 15.11 7.75 -20.44
CA VAL A 337 15.69 7.63 -21.77
C VAL A 337 14.95 6.50 -22.47
N VAL A 338 14.21 6.83 -23.52
CA VAL A 338 13.42 5.86 -24.29
C VAL A 338 14.05 5.71 -25.66
N GLU A 339 14.54 4.52 -25.95
CA GLU A 339 14.95 4.15 -27.30
C GLU A 339 13.74 3.68 -28.09
N SER A 340 13.57 4.24 -29.29
CA SER A 340 12.51 3.86 -30.19
C SER A 340 13.04 3.44 -31.55
N ARG A 341 12.43 2.41 -32.10
CA ARG A 341 12.55 2.04 -33.51
C ARG A 341 11.19 2.23 -34.15
N PHE A 342 11.17 2.92 -35.28
CA PHE A 342 9.93 3.12 -36.03
C PHE A 342 10.17 2.99 -37.51
N SER A 343 9.13 2.64 -38.26
CA SER A 343 9.17 2.57 -39.72
C SER A 343 8.06 3.43 -40.32
N PHE A 344 8.36 4.12 -41.42
CA PHE A 344 7.39 4.99 -42.06
C PHE A 344 7.38 4.89 -43.60
N VAL A 345 6.23 5.20 -44.21
CA VAL A 345 6.05 5.18 -45.66
C VAL A 345 6.63 6.43 -46.32
N LYS A 346 7.53 6.26 -47.28
CA LYS A 346 8.03 7.33 -48.16
C LYS A 346 7.19 7.43 -49.44
N GLY A 347 6.68 8.62 -49.74
CA GLY A 347 5.96 8.92 -51.00
C GLY A 347 4.48 8.54 -51.01
N MET A 348 3.85 8.63 -52.19
CA MET A 348 2.40 8.43 -52.42
C MET A 348 2.02 6.94 -52.62
N LEU A 349 3.01 6.08 -52.89
CA LEU A 349 2.86 4.63 -53.03
C LEU A 349 3.42 3.95 -51.78
N LEU A 350 2.67 3.00 -51.22
CA LEU A 350 3.01 2.13 -50.09
C LEU A 350 4.28 1.28 -50.36
N LYS A 351 5.45 1.91 -50.48
CA LYS A 351 6.74 1.22 -50.55
C LYS A 351 7.22 0.84 -49.16
N LYS A 352 8.03 -0.22 -49.09
CA LYS A 352 8.65 -0.78 -47.88
C LYS A 352 9.23 0.35 -47.01
N GLY A 353 8.76 0.45 -45.77
CA GLY A 353 9.15 1.53 -44.86
C GLY A 353 10.63 1.44 -44.47
N GLU A 354 11.27 2.60 -44.31
CA GLU A 354 12.64 2.67 -43.79
C GLU A 354 12.61 2.62 -42.26
N GLU A 355 13.47 1.78 -41.66
CA GLU A 355 13.64 1.76 -40.21
C GLU A 355 14.44 2.98 -39.78
N SER A 356 13.93 3.71 -38.80
CA SER A 356 14.61 4.81 -38.14
C SER A 356 14.71 4.53 -36.65
N ARG A 357 15.79 5.01 -36.04
CA ARG A 357 16.05 4.90 -34.61
C ARG A 357 16.11 6.28 -34.02
N LEU A 358 15.52 6.43 -32.84
CA LEU A 358 15.46 7.70 -32.14
C LEU A 358 15.53 7.44 -30.64
N THR A 359 16.41 8.17 -29.96
CA THR A 359 16.43 8.22 -28.50
C THR A 359 15.69 9.47 -28.06
N MET A 360 14.73 9.31 -27.15
CA MET A 360 13.85 10.36 -26.65
C MET A 360 13.90 10.45 -25.14
N LEU A 361 13.52 11.61 -24.61
CA LEU A 361 13.34 11.79 -23.16
C LEU A 361 11.85 11.89 -22.85
N VAL A 362 11.43 11.12 -21.86
CA VAL A 362 10.10 11.17 -21.26
C VAL A 362 10.25 11.63 -19.82
N SER A 363 9.69 12.78 -19.51
CA SER A 363 9.64 13.34 -18.16
C SER A 363 8.97 12.36 -17.21
N ALA A 364 9.72 11.93 -16.20
CA ALA A 364 9.24 10.96 -15.23
C ALA A 364 8.41 11.61 -14.10
N ILE A 365 8.13 12.91 -14.19
CA ILE A 365 7.25 13.63 -13.26
C ILE A 365 5.80 13.75 -13.78
N ALA A 366 5.42 13.00 -14.83
CA ALA A 366 4.00 12.87 -15.19
C ALA A 366 3.21 12.36 -13.96
N PRO A 367 2.03 12.91 -13.62
CA PRO A 367 1.14 13.77 -14.42
C PRO A 367 1.42 15.28 -14.32
N TYR A 368 2.51 15.73 -13.69
CA TYR A 368 2.77 17.15 -13.46
C TYR A 368 3.44 17.87 -14.63
N ALA A 369 3.94 17.16 -15.64
CA ALA A 369 4.50 17.76 -16.85
C ALA A 369 3.40 17.96 -17.92
N ALA A 370 3.27 19.17 -18.46
CA ALA A 370 2.27 19.50 -19.49
C ALA A 370 2.49 18.71 -20.79
N ASN A 371 3.77 18.60 -21.19
CA ASN A 371 4.21 17.81 -22.34
C ASN A 371 5.29 16.85 -21.85
N PRO A 372 4.95 15.61 -21.47
CA PRO A 372 5.89 14.71 -20.84
C PRO A 372 6.94 14.18 -21.83
N VAL A 373 6.66 14.13 -23.12
CA VAL A 373 7.64 13.73 -24.15
C VAL A 373 8.29 14.98 -24.75
N ILE A 374 9.62 15.00 -24.84
CA ILE A 374 10.32 16.10 -25.54
C ILE A 374 9.98 16.07 -27.03
N ASP A 375 9.45 17.15 -27.58
CA ASP A 375 8.82 17.15 -28.91
C ASP A 375 9.80 17.44 -30.06
N VAL A 376 10.57 16.43 -30.49
CA VAL A 376 11.43 16.57 -31.69
C VAL A 376 10.66 16.57 -33.00
N PHE A 377 9.43 16.05 -33.03
CA PHE A 377 8.61 16.04 -34.25
C PHE A 377 7.87 17.36 -34.46
N GLY A 378 7.85 18.26 -33.47
CA GLY A 378 7.18 19.56 -33.54
C GLY A 378 5.66 19.46 -33.49
N VAL A 379 5.11 18.35 -33.00
CA VAL A 379 3.67 18.09 -32.99
C VAL A 379 2.95 18.87 -31.89
N TYR A 380 3.56 19.00 -30.69
CA TYR A 380 3.03 19.85 -29.62
C TYR A 380 3.20 21.34 -29.94
N SER A 381 4.30 21.72 -30.60
CA SER A 381 4.51 23.11 -31.03
C SER A 381 3.66 23.53 -32.25
N GLY A 382 2.95 22.59 -32.88
CA GLY A 382 2.18 22.83 -34.10
C GLY A 382 3.02 23.08 -35.35
N LYS A 383 4.35 22.88 -35.28
CA LYS A 383 5.30 23.07 -36.38
C LYS A 383 5.96 21.73 -36.74
N PRO A 384 5.22 20.80 -37.37
CA PRO A 384 5.72 19.46 -37.63
C PRO A 384 6.90 19.47 -38.60
N VAL A 385 7.94 18.70 -38.30
CA VAL A 385 9.12 18.50 -39.17
C VAL A 385 8.88 17.33 -40.11
N LYS A 386 9.51 17.26 -41.28
CA LYS A 386 9.39 16.06 -42.14
C LYS A 386 9.98 14.84 -41.41
N LEU A 387 9.33 13.68 -41.48
CA LEU A 387 9.79 12.45 -40.80
C LEU A 387 11.21 12.06 -41.21
N GLU A 388 11.56 12.24 -42.49
CA GLU A 388 12.89 11.97 -43.03
C GLU A 388 13.98 12.92 -42.52
N LYS A 389 13.58 14.03 -41.88
CA LYS A 389 14.43 15.14 -41.46
C LYS A 389 14.26 15.42 -39.97
N VAL A 390 13.84 14.43 -39.18
CA VAL A 390 13.72 14.59 -37.71
C VAL A 390 15.05 15.02 -37.08
N GLU A 391 16.18 14.63 -37.68
CA GLU A 391 17.51 15.04 -37.22
C GLU A 391 17.80 16.54 -37.42
N GLU A 392 17.07 17.20 -38.32
CA GLU A 392 17.14 18.64 -38.58
C GLU A 392 16.24 19.43 -37.60
N ALA A 393 15.45 18.75 -36.75
CA ALA A 393 14.54 19.40 -35.83
C ALA A 393 15.31 20.21 -34.76
N PRO A 394 14.82 21.39 -34.34
CA PRO A 394 15.54 22.26 -33.40
C PRO A 394 15.94 21.60 -32.07
N LEU A 395 15.10 20.69 -31.55
CA LEU A 395 15.37 19.98 -30.29
C LEU A 395 16.23 18.73 -30.45
N TYR A 396 16.46 18.23 -31.67
CA TYR A 396 17.25 17.03 -31.88
C TYR A 396 18.73 17.19 -31.47
N PRO A 397 19.44 18.29 -31.82
CA PRO A 397 20.80 18.53 -31.35
C PRO A 397 20.89 18.67 -29.81
N VAL A 398 19.89 19.30 -29.19
CA VAL A 398 19.81 19.47 -27.73
C VAL A 398 19.70 18.10 -27.06
N LEU A 399 18.81 17.26 -27.55
CA LEU A 399 18.61 15.90 -27.06
C LEU A 399 19.86 15.03 -27.22
N LYS A 400 20.50 15.07 -28.39
CA LYS A 400 21.75 14.35 -28.65
C LYS A 400 22.86 14.79 -27.68
N ASN A 401 23.00 16.09 -27.44
CA ASN A 401 23.96 16.63 -26.48
C ASN A 401 23.68 16.09 -25.07
N ILE A 402 22.43 16.18 -24.61
CA ILE A 402 22.00 15.66 -23.31
C ILE A 402 22.39 14.19 -23.17
N VAL A 403 21.94 13.34 -24.09
CA VAL A 403 22.20 11.89 -24.06
C VAL A 403 23.70 11.59 -24.07
N SER A 404 24.48 12.28 -24.91
CA SER A 404 25.94 12.08 -24.97
C SER A 404 26.69 12.55 -23.72
N SER A 405 26.07 13.36 -22.87
CA SER A 405 26.68 13.94 -21.67
C SER A 405 26.30 13.24 -20.37
N ILE A 406 25.45 12.20 -20.44
CA ILE A 406 25.04 11.42 -19.27
C ILE A 406 26.29 10.80 -18.61
N LYS A 407 26.39 10.92 -17.29
CA LYS A 407 27.43 10.28 -16.49
C LYS A 407 26.88 9.76 -15.17
N ALA A 408 27.48 8.70 -14.64
CA ALA A 408 27.22 8.28 -13.27
C ALA A 408 27.89 9.27 -12.29
N SER A 409 27.15 9.77 -11.31
CA SER A 409 27.63 10.73 -10.31
C SER A 409 26.82 10.62 -9.02
N GLY A 410 27.41 11.05 -7.91
CA GLY A 410 26.65 11.43 -6.72
C GLY A 410 25.79 12.67 -6.98
N LEU A 411 24.82 12.90 -6.11
CA LEU A 411 23.94 14.08 -6.16
C LEU A 411 24.38 15.09 -5.08
N PRO A 412 24.28 16.40 -5.33
CA PRO A 412 24.54 17.39 -4.28
C PRO A 412 23.55 17.21 -3.12
N THR A 413 24.04 17.29 -1.88
CA THR A 413 23.23 17.07 -0.67
C THR A 413 22.04 18.04 -0.60
N ASP A 414 22.28 19.32 -0.90
CA ASP A 414 21.29 20.40 -0.81
C ASP A 414 20.40 20.54 -2.06
N ALA A 415 20.68 19.79 -3.13
CA ALA A 415 19.87 19.87 -4.34
C ALA A 415 18.47 19.30 -4.10
N ARG A 416 17.43 19.89 -4.70
CA ARG A 416 16.09 19.31 -4.69
C ARG A 416 16.03 18.24 -5.76
N VAL A 417 15.79 16.98 -5.39
CA VAL A 417 15.75 15.88 -6.36
C VAL A 417 14.39 15.22 -6.30
N THR A 418 13.66 15.26 -7.42
CA THR A 418 12.38 14.56 -7.53
C THR A 418 12.63 13.11 -7.95
N PRO A 419 12.15 12.09 -7.22
CA PRO A 419 12.13 10.72 -7.71
C PRO A 419 11.21 10.59 -8.94
N PRO A 420 11.45 9.61 -9.83
CA PRO A 420 10.49 9.23 -10.86
C PRO A 420 9.11 9.00 -10.22
N LEU A 421 8.10 9.73 -10.70
CA LEU A 421 6.72 9.61 -10.24
C LEU A 421 5.93 8.57 -11.06
N ILE A 422 6.50 8.09 -12.15
CA ILE A 422 5.99 7.01 -12.99
C ILE A 422 7.03 5.91 -13.13
N SER A 423 6.59 4.71 -13.46
CA SER A 423 7.46 3.60 -13.86
C SER A 423 7.99 3.75 -15.28
N SER A 424 9.08 3.05 -15.57
CA SER A 424 9.65 2.87 -16.91
C SER A 424 8.60 2.42 -17.93
N VAL A 425 7.80 1.42 -17.57
CA VAL A 425 6.73 0.87 -18.43
C VAL A 425 5.61 1.88 -18.68
N LEU A 426 5.31 2.78 -17.72
CA LEU A 426 4.36 3.86 -17.99
C LEU A 426 4.97 4.94 -18.88
N ALA A 427 6.27 5.22 -18.74
CA ALA A 427 6.97 6.14 -19.63
C ALA A 427 6.97 5.64 -21.10
N GLU A 428 7.18 4.34 -21.33
CA GLU A 428 7.02 3.70 -22.63
C GLU A 428 5.60 3.90 -23.20
N LYS A 429 4.55 3.65 -22.39
CA LYS A 429 3.16 3.88 -22.83
C LYS A 429 2.85 5.35 -23.15
N ILE A 430 3.41 6.29 -22.40
CA ILE A 430 3.29 7.73 -22.67
C ILE A 430 3.97 8.05 -24.00
N PHE A 431 5.15 7.49 -24.23
CA PHE A 431 5.88 7.66 -25.49
C PHE A 431 5.13 7.06 -26.69
N ASP A 432 4.59 5.84 -26.56
CA ASP A 432 3.79 5.20 -27.61
C ASP A 432 2.54 6.02 -27.94
N SER A 433 1.90 6.59 -26.91
CA SER A 433 0.75 7.49 -27.09
C SER A 433 1.15 8.74 -27.87
N TYR A 434 2.31 9.32 -27.56
CA TYR A 434 2.87 10.43 -28.34
C TYR A 434 3.16 10.02 -29.79
N MET A 435 3.78 8.86 -30.02
CA MET A 435 4.05 8.36 -31.38
C MET A 435 2.77 8.10 -32.19
N ASN A 436 1.67 7.73 -31.54
CA ASN A 436 0.36 7.66 -32.19
C ASN A 436 -0.14 9.04 -32.62
N ILE A 437 0.05 10.09 -31.80
CA ILE A 437 -0.27 11.47 -32.17
C ILE A 437 0.59 11.92 -33.34
N VAL A 438 1.90 11.62 -33.31
CA VAL A 438 2.82 11.84 -34.44
C VAL A 438 2.27 11.15 -35.68
N SER A 439 1.98 9.84 -35.63
CA SER A 439 1.45 9.07 -36.77
C SER A 439 0.20 9.71 -37.37
N ASN A 440 -0.77 10.09 -36.53
CA ASN A 440 -1.99 10.77 -36.95
C ASN A 440 -1.69 12.10 -37.66
N LYS A 441 -0.74 12.90 -37.14
CA LYS A 441 -0.34 14.17 -37.74
C LYS A 441 0.29 13.99 -39.13
N TYR A 442 0.96 12.87 -39.37
CA TYR A 442 1.53 12.52 -40.68
C TYR A 442 0.60 11.65 -41.53
N GLY A 443 -0.68 11.53 -41.18
CA GLY A 443 -1.68 10.80 -41.98
C GLY A 443 -1.52 9.27 -41.92
N GLY A 444 -1.11 8.73 -40.77
CA GLY A 444 -0.96 7.29 -40.55
C GLY A 444 0.28 6.69 -41.22
N LYS A 445 1.27 7.52 -41.58
CA LYS A 445 2.47 7.07 -42.31
C LYS A 445 3.44 6.25 -41.46
N ILE A 446 3.33 6.28 -40.13
CA ILE A 446 4.14 5.46 -39.23
C ILE A 446 3.46 4.09 -39.09
N ILE A 447 4.16 3.04 -39.51
CA ILE A 447 3.62 1.68 -39.67
C ILE A 447 3.94 0.79 -38.46
N PHE A 448 5.11 1.02 -37.87
CA PHE A 448 5.61 0.25 -36.73
C PHE A 448 6.29 1.20 -35.76
N VAL A 449 6.09 0.96 -34.47
CA VAL A 449 6.81 1.61 -33.38
C VAL A 449 7.08 0.54 -32.32
N SER A 450 8.33 0.45 -31.88
CA SER A 450 8.70 -0.19 -30.63
C SER A 450 9.42 0.82 -29.76
N SER A 451 9.14 0.83 -28.47
CA SER A 451 9.79 1.69 -27.48
C SER A 451 10.33 0.85 -26.32
N GLN A 452 11.45 1.29 -25.75
CA GLN A 452 12.07 0.67 -24.59
C GLN A 452 12.71 1.75 -23.73
N ALA A 453 12.34 1.84 -22.46
CA ALA A 453 13.02 2.67 -21.49
C ALA A 453 14.33 2.00 -21.08
N THR A 454 15.47 2.65 -21.34
CA THR A 454 16.81 2.08 -21.07
C THR A 454 17.39 2.54 -19.73
N GLY A 455 16.83 3.59 -19.13
CA GLY A 455 17.22 4.04 -17.80
C GLY A 455 16.62 5.39 -17.44
N VAL A 456 16.78 5.77 -16.17
CA VAL A 456 16.44 7.11 -15.68
C VAL A 456 17.69 7.98 -15.62
N ILE A 457 17.54 9.24 -16.01
CA ILE A 457 18.56 10.29 -15.84
C ILE A 457 17.98 11.46 -15.07
N TYR A 458 18.84 12.17 -14.35
CA TYR A 458 18.49 13.39 -13.63
C TYR A 458 19.13 14.60 -14.29
N ILE A 459 18.29 15.57 -14.68
CA ILE A 459 18.73 16.80 -15.34
C ILE A 459 18.53 17.97 -14.37
N PRO A 460 19.55 18.82 -14.15
CA PRO A 460 19.46 19.96 -13.24
C PRO A 460 18.77 21.17 -13.91
N PHE A 461 17.60 21.55 -13.42
CA PHE A 461 16.83 22.71 -13.87
C PHE A 461 16.93 23.89 -12.88
N ASN A 462 16.71 25.09 -13.42
CA ASN A 462 16.49 26.32 -12.67
C ASN A 462 15.02 26.75 -12.81
N PRO A 463 14.35 27.17 -11.72
CA PRO A 463 13.04 27.82 -11.79
C PRO A 463 13.12 29.13 -12.58
N VAL A 464 12.33 29.22 -13.66
CA VAL A 464 12.09 30.50 -14.35
C VAL A 464 10.92 31.22 -13.69
N ASN A 465 9.89 30.48 -13.33
CA ASN A 465 8.74 30.93 -12.54
C ASN A 465 8.07 29.72 -11.85
N GLN A 466 6.91 29.91 -11.24
CA GLN A 466 6.18 28.87 -10.51
C GLN A 466 5.74 27.66 -11.37
N ARG A 467 5.78 27.76 -12.70
CA ARG A 467 5.33 26.69 -13.61
C ARG A 467 6.32 26.34 -14.70
N ILE A 468 7.45 27.03 -14.79
CA ILE A 468 8.44 26.81 -15.84
C ILE A 468 9.80 26.58 -15.21
N LEU A 469 10.39 25.44 -15.56
CA LEU A 469 11.75 25.05 -15.22
C LEU A 469 12.57 25.05 -16.51
N ALA A 470 13.76 25.66 -16.49
CA ALA A 470 14.68 25.69 -17.63
C ALA A 470 16.04 25.07 -17.29
N TYR A 471 16.54 24.26 -18.22
CA TYR A 471 17.89 23.74 -18.23
C TYR A 471 18.72 24.56 -19.22
N GLU A 472 19.89 25.01 -18.79
CA GLU A 472 20.76 25.97 -19.50
C GLU A 472 21.13 25.56 -20.94
N ARG A 473 21.07 24.26 -21.28
CA ARG A 473 21.33 23.77 -22.64
C ARG A 473 20.09 23.75 -23.54
N GLY A 474 19.10 24.60 -23.27
CA GLY A 474 17.99 24.86 -24.18
C GLY A 474 16.78 23.92 -24.02
N LEU A 475 16.67 23.21 -22.89
CA LEU A 475 15.49 22.40 -22.57
C LEU A 475 14.63 23.13 -21.52
N SER A 476 13.31 23.10 -21.66
CA SER A 476 12.39 23.61 -20.64
C SER A 476 11.24 22.64 -20.40
N ILE A 477 10.73 22.63 -19.16
CA ILE A 477 9.51 21.91 -18.78
C ILE A 477 8.49 22.94 -18.29
N SER A 478 7.27 22.79 -18.80
CA SER A 478 6.08 23.44 -18.23
C SER A 478 5.36 22.46 -17.30
N LEU A 479 5.04 22.93 -16.09
CA LEU A 479 4.31 22.21 -15.08
C LEU A 479 2.80 22.49 -15.20
N ILE A 480 1.98 21.46 -15.01
CA ILE A 480 0.51 21.58 -14.89
C ILE A 480 0.12 22.10 -13.50
N THR A 481 1.02 21.93 -12.52
CA THR A 481 0.88 22.40 -11.14
C THR A 481 1.91 23.48 -10.82
N ASP A 482 1.72 24.19 -9.72
CA ASP A 482 2.75 25.06 -9.17
C ASP A 482 3.94 24.26 -8.61
N LEU A 483 5.14 24.82 -8.71
CA LEU A 483 6.42 24.22 -8.34
C LEU A 483 6.43 23.73 -6.89
N GLU A 484 5.72 24.40 -5.98
CA GLU A 484 5.61 24.01 -4.58
C GLU A 484 5.06 22.57 -4.40
N ASN A 485 4.15 22.13 -5.27
CA ASN A 485 3.62 20.77 -5.21
C ASN A 485 4.67 19.73 -5.64
N LEU A 486 5.55 20.08 -6.59
CA LEU A 486 6.67 19.24 -6.98
C LEU A 486 7.77 19.22 -5.91
N VAL A 487 8.00 20.34 -5.22
CA VAL A 487 8.93 20.44 -4.08
C VAL A 487 8.52 19.49 -2.94
N LYS A 488 7.21 19.33 -2.68
CA LYS A 488 6.69 18.37 -1.69
C LYS A 488 6.96 16.91 -2.07
N LEU A 489 7.21 16.63 -3.35
CA LEU A 489 7.57 15.33 -3.90
C LEU A 489 9.06 15.25 -4.23
N SER A 490 9.89 16.07 -3.60
CA SER A 490 11.34 16.08 -3.79
C SER A 490 12.08 15.92 -2.47
N VAL A 491 13.25 15.29 -2.53
CA VAL A 491 14.09 14.88 -1.40
C VAL A 491 15.40 15.64 -1.36
#